data_AF-A0A2V8MK96-F1
#
_entry.id   AF-A0A2V8MK96-F1
#
_cell.length_a   1.000
_cell.length_b   1.000
_cell.length_c   1.000
_cell.angle_alpha   90.00
_cell.angle_beta   90.00
_cell.angle_gamma   90.00
#
_symmetry.space_group_name_H-M   'P 1'
#
loop_
_entity.id
_entity.type
_entity.pdbx_description
1 polymer ?
#
loop_
_entity_poly.entity_id
_entity_poly.type
_entity_poly.pdbx_seq_one_letter_code
_entity_poly.pdbx_strand_id
1 'polypeptide(L)'
;MTAQLDDSHRAGIGSSTKRQTRIRKLLNKLGLILFGVLVGAGAAEFGLRIIGFSYPQFYALDASLGYSLRPNIEGWYRKEGASYVRINSDGLRDREHSKSKPPDTIRLAVIGDSYTEAMHVEMDQTFWRVAETNLPNCPDLGGKKIEVINFGVSGYGTAQEFLMLHQRVWQYSPDVVLLAVTTNNDVTDNYSKRRRPIMCVDQLPAVW
;
A
#
# COMPACT_ATOMS: atom_id res chain seq x y z
N MET A 1 92.20 11.95 6.13
CA MET A 1 91.22 12.85 5.50
C MET A 1 90.45 12.05 4.48
N THR A 2 89.34 11.44 4.87
CA THR A 2 88.32 10.87 3.98
C THR A 2 87.03 10.78 4.79
N ALA A 3 86.03 11.51 4.33
CA ALA A 3 84.79 11.79 5.05
C ALA A 3 83.83 10.60 5.01
N GLN A 4 83.22 10.31 6.15
CA GLN A 4 81.98 9.52 6.24
C GLN A 4 80.85 10.35 5.64
N LEU A 5 80.22 9.85 4.58
CA LEU A 5 78.97 10.40 4.07
C LEU A 5 77.78 9.68 4.71
N ASP A 6 76.91 10.51 5.27
CA ASP A 6 75.69 10.25 6.02
C ASP A 6 74.58 9.64 5.12
N ASP A 7 74.13 8.44 5.47
CA ASP A 7 73.12 7.65 4.75
C ASP A 7 71.68 7.82 5.30
N SER A 8 71.46 8.75 6.23
CA SER A 8 70.20 8.86 6.98
C SER A 8 69.05 9.57 6.22
N HIS A 9 69.32 10.24 5.10
CA HIS A 9 68.31 11.03 4.38
C HIS A 9 67.43 10.25 3.38
N ARG A 10 67.71 8.98 3.07
CA ARG A 10 66.97 8.20 2.05
C ARG A 10 65.71 7.48 2.56
N ALA A 11 65.49 7.39 3.86
CA ALA A 11 64.40 6.57 4.43
C ALA A 11 63.01 7.22 4.39
N GLY A 12 62.92 8.55 4.35
CA GLY A 12 61.64 9.29 4.46
C GLY A 12 60.78 9.34 3.19
N ILE A 13 61.40 9.34 2.00
CA ILE A 13 60.69 9.52 0.72
C ILE A 13 60.04 8.20 0.25
N GLY A 14 60.64 7.04 0.58
CA GLY A 14 60.16 5.73 0.13
C GLY A 14 58.89 5.21 0.83
N SER A 15 58.56 5.69 2.04
CA SER A 15 57.40 5.23 2.80
C SER A 15 56.09 5.88 2.33
N SER A 16 56.15 7.17 1.95
CA SER A 16 55.02 7.95 1.43
C SER A 16 54.51 7.39 0.10
N THR A 17 55.42 7.09 -0.83
CA THR A 17 55.08 6.57 -2.18
C THR A 17 54.49 5.15 -2.13
N LYS A 18 54.98 4.28 -1.23
CA LYS A 18 54.42 2.94 -0.99
C LYS A 18 53.03 3.00 -0.36
N ARG A 19 52.79 3.94 0.55
CA ARG A 19 51.46 4.18 1.15
C ARG A 19 50.46 4.69 0.11
N GLN A 20 50.86 5.64 -0.73
CA GLN A 20 50.00 6.16 -1.82
C GLN A 20 49.65 5.09 -2.87
N THR A 21 50.59 4.22 -3.26
CA THR A 21 50.30 3.11 -4.19
C THR A 21 49.40 2.04 -3.57
N ARG A 22 49.55 1.74 -2.27
CA ARG A 22 48.63 0.84 -1.55
C ARG A 22 47.22 1.41 -1.48
N ILE A 23 47.07 2.71 -1.19
CA ILE A 23 45.78 3.41 -1.16
C ILE A 23 45.12 3.39 -2.54
N ARG A 24 45.83 3.74 -3.62
CA ARG A 24 45.30 3.67 -5.00
C ARG A 24 44.83 2.26 -5.38
N LYS A 25 45.60 1.23 -5.04
CA LYS A 25 45.20 -0.17 -5.28
C LYS A 25 43.94 -0.55 -4.48
N LEU A 26 43.83 -0.09 -3.24
CA LEU A 26 42.64 -0.32 -2.42
C LEU A 26 41.42 0.40 -3.01
N LEU A 27 41.56 1.66 -3.41
CA LEU A 27 40.49 2.44 -4.06
C LEU A 27 40.04 1.79 -5.38
N ASN A 28 40.95 1.30 -6.21
CA ASN A 28 40.60 0.59 -7.44
C ASN A 28 39.83 -0.71 -7.15
N LYS A 29 40.24 -1.48 -6.13
CA LYS A 29 39.52 -2.69 -5.71
C LYS A 29 38.12 -2.36 -5.20
N LEU A 30 38.00 -1.33 -4.35
CA LEU A 30 36.70 -0.87 -3.84
C LEU A 30 35.82 -0.36 -4.98
N GLY A 31 36.39 0.36 -5.94
CA GLY A 31 35.69 0.83 -7.14
C GLY A 31 35.17 -0.33 -8.00
N LEU A 32 35.98 -1.37 -8.22
CA LEU A 32 35.56 -2.57 -8.95
C LEU A 32 34.45 -3.35 -8.21
N ILE A 33 34.55 -3.48 -6.88
CA ILE A 33 33.51 -4.11 -6.06
C ILE A 33 32.21 -3.30 -6.15
N LEU A 34 32.27 -1.98 -5.95
CA LEU A 34 31.11 -1.11 -6.04
C LEU A 34 30.47 -1.17 -7.43
N PHE A 35 31.28 -1.09 -8.49
CA PHE A 35 30.80 -1.22 -9.86
C PHE A 35 30.11 -2.56 -10.11
N GLY A 36 30.72 -3.68 -9.67
CA GLY A 36 30.12 -5.00 -9.79
C GLY A 36 28.79 -5.13 -9.04
N VAL A 37 28.71 -4.58 -7.82
CA VAL A 37 27.46 -4.54 -7.04
C VAL A 37 26.38 -3.71 -7.74
N LEU A 38 26.73 -2.53 -8.28
CA LEU A 38 25.78 -1.67 -8.99
C LEU A 38 25.27 -2.32 -10.29
N VAL A 39 26.17 -2.93 -11.07
CA VAL A 39 25.79 -3.66 -12.29
C VAL A 39 24.91 -4.86 -11.96
N GLY A 40 25.28 -5.65 -10.94
CA GLY A 40 24.49 -6.79 -10.49
C GLY A 40 23.09 -6.38 -9.99
N ALA A 41 23.00 -5.34 -9.15
CA ALA A 41 21.73 -4.81 -8.66
C ALA A 41 20.88 -4.25 -9.80
N GLY A 42 21.49 -3.52 -10.74
CA GLY A 42 20.80 -2.99 -11.91
C GLY A 42 20.25 -4.09 -12.83
N ALA A 43 21.03 -5.14 -13.09
CA ALA A 43 20.59 -6.29 -13.87
C ALA A 43 19.46 -7.06 -13.19
N ALA A 44 19.54 -7.24 -11.86
CA ALA A 44 18.49 -7.88 -11.08
C ALA A 44 17.18 -7.08 -11.10
N GLU A 45 17.23 -5.78 -10.81
CA GLU A 45 16.07 -4.87 -10.88
C GLU A 45 15.46 -4.86 -12.30
N PHE A 46 16.29 -4.80 -13.34
CA PHE A 46 15.83 -4.85 -14.72
C PHE A 46 15.11 -6.18 -15.04
N GLY A 47 15.68 -7.30 -14.59
CA GLY A 47 15.04 -8.62 -14.69
C GLY A 47 13.69 -8.67 -13.97
N LEU A 48 13.61 -8.15 -12.74
CA LEU A 48 12.38 -8.08 -11.96
C LEU A 48 11.30 -7.22 -12.65
N ARG A 49 11.69 -6.10 -13.27
CA ARG A 49 10.77 -5.24 -14.03
C ARG A 49 10.20 -5.92 -15.27
N ILE A 50 11.03 -6.68 -16.01
CA ILE A 50 10.59 -7.42 -17.20
C ILE A 50 9.51 -8.45 -16.84
N ILE A 51 9.69 -9.17 -15.73
CA ILE A 51 8.71 -10.18 -15.28
C ILE A 51 7.52 -9.55 -14.52
N GLY A 52 7.47 -8.22 -14.41
CA GLY A 52 6.42 -7.49 -13.70
C GLY A 52 6.35 -7.81 -12.20
N PHE A 53 7.47 -8.22 -11.59
CA PHE A 53 7.51 -8.53 -10.17
C PHE A 53 7.46 -7.22 -9.38
N SER A 54 6.37 -7.04 -8.63
CA SER A 54 6.16 -5.90 -7.75
C SER A 54 5.61 -6.40 -6.42
N TYR A 55 5.99 -5.71 -5.33
CA TYR A 55 5.45 -5.97 -3.99
C TYR A 55 4.89 -4.67 -3.40
N PRO A 56 3.84 -4.11 -4.03
CA PRO A 56 3.25 -2.85 -3.59
C PRO A 56 2.77 -2.96 -2.15
N GLN A 57 3.14 -1.97 -1.33
CA GLN A 57 2.58 -1.82 0.00
C GLN A 57 1.23 -1.10 -0.14
N PHE A 58 0.14 -1.85 -0.18
CA PHE A 58 -1.21 -1.29 -0.39
C PHE A 58 -1.77 -0.52 0.80
N TYR A 59 -1.27 -0.77 2.01
CA TYR A 59 -1.77 -0.16 3.25
C TYR A 59 -0.81 0.88 3.80
N ALA A 60 -1.37 1.90 4.46
CA ALA A 60 -0.65 2.90 5.26
C ALA A 60 -1.32 3.02 6.63
N LEU A 61 -0.59 3.58 7.58
CA LEU A 61 -1.16 3.94 8.88
C LEU A 61 -2.18 5.06 8.72
N ASP A 62 -3.29 4.92 9.43
CA ASP A 62 -4.35 5.91 9.51
C ASP A 62 -4.59 6.20 11.00
N ALA A 63 -4.65 7.48 11.38
CA ALA A 63 -4.72 7.88 12.78
C ALA A 63 -6.03 7.46 13.45
N SER A 64 -7.14 7.45 12.71
CA SER A 64 -8.46 7.12 13.24
C SER A 64 -8.83 5.66 12.98
N LEU A 65 -8.55 5.15 11.80
CA LEU A 65 -8.87 3.78 11.38
C LEU A 65 -7.77 2.78 11.75
N GLY A 66 -6.63 3.23 12.26
CA GLY A 66 -5.44 2.43 12.53
C GLY A 66 -4.60 2.19 11.27
N TYR A 67 -5.24 1.75 10.18
CA TYR A 67 -4.65 1.64 8.86
C TYR A 67 -5.72 1.81 7.78
N SER A 68 -5.32 2.24 6.58
CA SER A 68 -6.19 2.31 5.41
C SER A 68 -5.43 1.95 4.15
N LEU A 69 -6.15 1.77 3.06
CA LEU A 69 -5.57 1.68 1.72
C LEU A 69 -4.86 2.99 1.34
N ARG A 70 -3.73 2.87 0.64
CA ARG A 70 -2.91 3.99 0.17
C ARG A 70 -3.46 4.55 -1.13
N PRO A 71 -3.79 5.86 -1.19
CA PRO A 71 -4.26 6.47 -2.41
C PRO A 71 -3.27 6.34 -3.58
N ASN A 72 -3.81 6.22 -4.79
CA ASN A 72 -3.06 6.23 -6.06
C ASN A 72 -1.96 5.15 -6.17
N ILE A 73 -2.16 4.01 -5.51
CA ILE A 73 -1.25 2.86 -5.66
C ILE A 73 -1.89 1.79 -6.54
N GLU A 74 -1.06 1.16 -7.36
CA GLU A 74 -1.46 -0.01 -8.13
C GLU A 74 -0.36 -1.07 -8.16
N GLY A 75 -0.75 -2.30 -8.47
CA GLY A 75 0.18 -3.39 -8.71
C GLY A 75 -0.45 -4.76 -8.49
N TRP A 76 0.37 -5.79 -8.63
CA TRP A 76 -0.09 -7.16 -8.48
C TRP A 76 -0.26 -7.54 -7.01
N TYR A 77 -1.45 -8.00 -6.64
CA TYR A 77 -1.67 -8.73 -5.40
C TYR A 77 -1.65 -10.23 -5.69
N ARG A 78 -0.74 -10.97 -5.02
CA ARG A 78 -0.49 -12.41 -5.28
C ARG A 78 -0.40 -13.26 -4.00
N LYS A 79 -0.88 -12.74 -2.87
CA LYS A 79 -0.78 -13.45 -1.58
C LYS A 79 -1.81 -14.57 -1.48
N GLU A 80 -3.02 -14.30 -1.92
CA GLU A 80 -4.15 -15.21 -2.00
C GLU A 80 -4.75 -14.97 -3.37
N GLY A 81 -4.70 -15.93 -4.29
CA GLY A 81 -5.04 -15.68 -5.70
C GLY A 81 -4.08 -14.71 -6.41
N ALA A 82 -4.50 -14.16 -7.55
CA ALA A 82 -3.76 -13.16 -8.31
C ALA A 82 -4.73 -12.16 -8.94
N SER A 83 -4.60 -10.88 -8.62
CA SER A 83 -5.31 -9.81 -9.33
C SER A 83 -4.44 -8.55 -9.47
N TYR A 84 -4.68 -7.76 -10.52
CA TYR A 84 -4.09 -6.42 -10.62
C TYR A 84 -4.96 -5.42 -9.87
N VAL A 85 -4.40 -4.85 -8.81
CA VAL A 85 -5.13 -3.99 -7.89
C VAL A 85 -4.85 -2.54 -8.22
N ARG A 86 -5.90 -1.71 -8.19
CA ARG A 86 -5.81 -0.26 -8.23
C ARG A 86 -6.57 0.33 -7.06
N ILE A 87 -5.94 1.28 -6.38
CA ILE A 87 -6.55 2.08 -5.32
C ILE A 87 -6.69 3.51 -5.83
N ASN A 88 -7.91 4.03 -5.76
CA ASN A 88 -8.25 5.36 -6.26
C ASN A 88 -7.65 6.48 -5.39
N SER A 89 -7.90 7.73 -5.79
CA SER A 89 -7.38 8.92 -5.11
C SER A 89 -7.94 9.14 -3.69
N ASP A 90 -9.09 8.55 -3.38
CA ASP A 90 -9.72 8.56 -2.06
C ASP A 90 -9.27 7.38 -1.16
N GLY A 91 -8.38 6.52 -1.66
CA GLY A 91 -7.91 5.36 -0.92
C GLY A 91 -8.94 4.22 -0.86
N LEU A 92 -9.71 4.02 -1.92
CA LEU A 92 -10.67 2.92 -2.07
C LEU A 92 -10.19 1.96 -3.17
N ARG A 93 -10.38 0.66 -2.98
CA ARG A 93 -10.22 -0.33 -4.07
C ARG A 93 -11.45 -0.28 -4.98
N ASP A 94 -11.51 0.78 -5.76
CA ASP A 94 -12.56 1.03 -6.74
C ASP A 94 -12.04 1.96 -7.85
N ARG A 95 -12.93 2.33 -8.77
CA ARG A 95 -12.71 3.46 -9.68
C ARG A 95 -12.86 4.79 -8.92
N GLU A 96 -12.60 5.89 -9.62
CA GLU A 96 -12.87 7.22 -9.07
C GLU A 96 -14.38 7.47 -8.97
N HIS A 97 -14.80 8.05 -7.85
CA HIS A 97 -16.20 8.41 -7.59
C HIS A 97 -16.31 9.88 -7.16
N SER A 98 -17.31 10.58 -7.69
CA SER A 98 -17.62 11.94 -7.25
C SER A 98 -18.31 11.93 -5.89
N LYS A 99 -17.83 12.76 -4.95
CA LYS A 99 -18.52 13.01 -3.66
C LYS A 99 -19.93 13.55 -3.90
N SER A 100 -20.08 14.48 -4.85
CA SER A 100 -21.41 14.95 -5.30
C SER A 100 -22.14 13.82 -6.03
N LYS A 101 -23.33 13.47 -5.55
CA LYS A 101 -24.14 12.38 -6.11
C LYS A 101 -24.75 12.81 -7.46
N PRO A 102 -24.56 12.05 -8.55
CA PRO A 102 -25.21 12.33 -9.81
C PRO A 102 -26.74 12.29 -9.69
N PRO A 103 -27.47 13.09 -10.50
CA PRO A 103 -28.92 13.01 -10.54
C PRO A 103 -29.38 11.63 -11.04
N ASP A 104 -30.58 11.22 -10.61
CA ASP A 104 -31.21 9.94 -10.97
C ASP A 104 -30.40 8.68 -10.64
N THR A 105 -29.51 8.78 -9.64
CA THR A 105 -28.67 7.68 -9.16
C THR A 105 -29.04 7.27 -7.74
N ILE A 106 -29.24 5.97 -7.53
CA ILE A 106 -29.20 5.35 -6.19
C ILE A 106 -27.75 5.00 -5.92
N ARG A 107 -27.22 5.53 -4.82
CA ARG A 107 -25.85 5.26 -4.40
C ARG A 107 -25.82 4.26 -3.24
N LEU A 108 -25.20 3.11 -3.48
CA LEU A 108 -25.00 2.04 -2.51
C LEU A 108 -23.55 2.09 -2.02
N ALA A 109 -23.34 2.33 -0.74
CA ALA A 109 -22.02 2.16 -0.12
C ALA A 109 -21.91 0.77 0.49
N VAL A 110 -20.81 0.07 0.22
CA VAL A 110 -20.53 -1.25 0.80
C VAL A 110 -19.38 -1.13 1.78
N ILE A 111 -19.58 -1.58 3.01
CA ILE A 111 -18.60 -1.56 4.10
C ILE A 111 -18.37 -2.99 4.54
N GLY A 112 -17.13 -3.34 4.85
CA GLY A 112 -16.78 -4.66 5.37
C GLY A 112 -15.28 -4.85 5.45
N ASP A 113 -14.87 -6.10 5.50
CA ASP A 113 -13.49 -6.51 5.72
C ASP A 113 -12.82 -7.01 4.42
N SER A 114 -12.02 -8.08 4.51
CA SER A 114 -11.32 -8.74 3.42
C SER A 114 -12.21 -9.22 2.28
N TYR A 115 -13.44 -9.66 2.56
CA TYR A 115 -14.38 -10.08 1.51
C TYR A 115 -14.90 -8.89 0.71
N THR A 116 -15.08 -7.75 1.37
CA THR A 116 -15.50 -6.49 0.75
C THR A 116 -14.34 -5.75 0.11
N GLU A 117 -13.11 -5.94 0.56
CA GLU A 117 -11.94 -5.42 -0.17
C GLU A 117 -11.63 -6.30 -1.39
N ALA A 118 -11.79 -7.62 -1.31
CA ALA A 118 -11.55 -8.60 -2.38
C ALA A 118 -10.24 -8.40 -3.17
N MET A 119 -9.12 -8.25 -2.46
CA MET A 119 -7.79 -8.04 -3.06
C MET A 119 -7.37 -9.12 -4.07
N HIS A 120 -7.97 -10.30 -3.96
CA HIS A 120 -7.67 -11.49 -4.75
C HIS A 120 -8.59 -11.71 -5.95
N VAL A 121 -9.59 -10.83 -6.14
CA VAL A 121 -10.59 -10.93 -7.21
C VAL A 121 -10.38 -9.80 -8.23
N GLU A 122 -10.40 -10.13 -9.52
CA GLU A 122 -10.39 -9.11 -10.58
C GLU A 122 -11.54 -8.11 -10.40
N MET A 123 -11.29 -6.83 -10.65
CA MET A 123 -12.20 -5.73 -10.30
C MET A 123 -13.65 -5.96 -10.80
N ASP A 124 -13.80 -6.41 -12.05
CA ASP A 124 -15.12 -6.65 -12.66
C ASP A 124 -15.86 -7.89 -12.11
N GLN A 125 -15.17 -8.75 -11.36
CA GLN A 125 -15.74 -9.94 -10.72
C GLN A 125 -16.04 -9.74 -9.24
N THR A 126 -15.67 -8.59 -8.67
CA THR A 126 -15.99 -8.25 -7.29
C THR A 126 -17.50 -8.11 -7.11
N PHE A 127 -18.04 -8.55 -5.97
CA PHE A 127 -19.49 -8.68 -5.82
C PHE A 127 -20.21 -7.31 -5.91
N TRP A 128 -19.59 -6.22 -5.45
CA TRP A 128 -20.16 -4.88 -5.56
C TRP A 128 -20.19 -4.38 -6.99
N ARG A 129 -19.19 -4.71 -7.81
CA ARG A 129 -19.16 -4.37 -9.24
C ARG A 129 -20.13 -5.22 -10.06
N VAL A 130 -20.27 -6.49 -9.72
CA VAL A 130 -21.30 -7.39 -10.26
C VAL A 130 -22.69 -6.88 -9.88
N ALA A 131 -22.90 -6.47 -8.63
CA ALA A 131 -24.15 -5.89 -8.16
C ALA A 131 -24.49 -4.60 -8.94
N GLU A 132 -23.54 -3.69 -9.10
CA GLU A 132 -23.73 -2.47 -9.89
C GLU A 132 -24.12 -2.74 -11.34
N THR A 133 -23.55 -3.79 -11.94
CA THR A 133 -23.83 -4.18 -13.33
C THR A 133 -25.21 -4.84 -13.47
N ASN A 134 -25.63 -5.60 -12.46
CA ASN A 134 -26.87 -6.41 -12.53
C ASN A 134 -28.11 -5.70 -11.98
N LEU A 135 -27.97 -4.87 -10.94
CA LEU A 135 -29.09 -4.18 -10.29
C LEU A 135 -29.89 -3.28 -11.22
N PRO A 136 -29.32 -2.54 -12.19
CA PRO A 136 -30.10 -1.74 -13.15
C PRO A 136 -31.14 -2.54 -13.94
N ASN A 137 -30.99 -3.86 -14.06
CA ASN A 137 -31.97 -4.75 -14.72
C ASN A 137 -33.16 -5.11 -13.84
N CYS A 138 -33.17 -4.69 -12.56
CA CYS A 138 -34.26 -4.94 -11.64
C CYS A 138 -35.44 -3.99 -11.94
N PRO A 139 -36.63 -4.52 -12.29
CA PRO A 139 -37.79 -3.69 -12.64
C PRO A 139 -38.22 -2.73 -11.51
N ASP A 140 -38.04 -3.15 -10.25
CA ASP A 140 -38.44 -2.40 -9.06
C ASP A 140 -37.61 -1.12 -8.84
N LEU A 141 -36.43 -1.01 -9.48
CA LEU A 141 -35.59 0.19 -9.41
C LEU A 141 -36.04 1.29 -10.37
N GLY A 142 -37.07 1.04 -11.19
CA GLY A 142 -37.71 2.07 -12.02
C GLY A 142 -36.77 2.73 -13.04
N GLY A 143 -35.76 1.99 -13.51
CA GLY A 143 -34.75 2.50 -14.45
C GLY A 143 -33.74 3.49 -13.85
N LYS A 144 -33.69 3.64 -12.52
CA LYS A 144 -32.67 4.46 -11.85
C LYS A 144 -31.27 3.89 -12.10
N LYS A 145 -30.29 4.79 -12.19
CA LYS A 145 -28.87 4.39 -12.24
C LYS A 145 -28.45 3.90 -10.87
N ILE A 146 -27.62 2.86 -10.84
CA ILE A 146 -27.05 2.34 -9.60
C ILE A 146 -25.56 2.65 -9.63
N GLU A 147 -25.09 3.27 -8.57
CA GLU A 147 -23.66 3.47 -8.31
C GLU A 147 -23.32 2.75 -7.02
N VAL A 148 -22.41 1.77 -7.10
CA VAL A 148 -21.93 1.03 -5.94
C VAL A 148 -20.51 1.47 -5.65
N ILE A 149 -20.22 1.82 -4.40
CA ILE A 149 -18.91 2.29 -3.96
C ILE A 149 -18.40 1.39 -2.86
N ASN A 150 -17.21 0.83 -3.05
CA ASN A 150 -16.57 -0.04 -2.08
C ASN A 150 -15.75 0.72 -1.04
N PHE A 151 -16.01 0.44 0.25
CA PHE A 151 -15.25 0.94 1.40
C PHE A 151 -14.63 -0.19 2.24
N GLY A 152 -14.60 -1.42 1.72
CA GLY A 152 -14.02 -2.56 2.42
C GLY A 152 -12.51 -2.46 2.57
N VAL A 153 -12.01 -2.87 3.73
CA VAL A 153 -10.57 -2.94 4.01
C VAL A 153 -10.27 -4.22 4.82
N SER A 154 -9.34 -5.05 4.34
CA SER A 154 -9.02 -6.33 5.01
C SER A 154 -8.67 -6.16 6.47
N GLY A 155 -9.31 -6.98 7.31
CA GLY A 155 -9.04 -7.05 8.75
C GLY A 155 -9.68 -5.92 9.56
N TYR A 156 -10.61 -5.17 8.97
CA TYR A 156 -11.47 -4.28 9.73
C TYR A 156 -12.47 -5.12 10.55
N GLY A 157 -12.55 -4.82 11.84
CA GLY A 157 -13.68 -5.24 12.67
C GLY A 157 -14.80 -4.19 12.66
N THR A 158 -15.96 -4.54 13.23
CA THR A 158 -17.16 -3.66 13.25
C THR A 158 -16.93 -2.27 13.85
N ALA A 159 -15.97 -2.09 14.76
CA ALA A 159 -15.58 -0.76 15.25
C ALA A 159 -14.90 0.10 14.17
N GLN A 160 -14.01 -0.49 13.36
CA GLN A 160 -13.38 0.21 12.23
C GLN A 160 -14.39 0.47 11.11
N GLU A 161 -15.31 -0.45 10.86
CA GLU A 161 -16.41 -0.28 9.90
C GLU A 161 -17.32 0.90 10.30
N PHE A 162 -17.64 1.04 11.59
CA PHE A 162 -18.39 2.19 12.10
C PHE A 162 -17.63 3.51 11.89
N LEU A 163 -16.32 3.53 12.12
CA LEU A 163 -15.51 4.72 11.84
C LEU A 163 -15.43 5.02 10.34
N MET A 164 -15.32 3.99 9.50
CA MET A 164 -15.32 4.13 8.04
C MET A 164 -16.64 4.76 7.57
N LEU A 165 -17.76 4.31 8.14
CA LEU A 165 -19.08 4.88 7.90
C LEU A 165 -19.11 6.38 8.23
N HIS A 166 -18.74 6.72 9.46
CA HIS A 166 -18.84 8.08 9.97
C HIS A 166 -17.88 9.05 9.27
N GLN A 167 -16.64 8.61 9.01
CA GLN A 167 -15.59 9.50 8.54
C GLN A 167 -15.49 9.59 7.03
N ARG A 168 -15.81 8.53 6.28
CA ARG A 168 -15.59 8.49 4.82
C ARG A 168 -16.86 8.26 4.02
N VAL A 169 -17.68 7.28 4.40
CA VAL A 169 -18.87 6.87 3.61
C VAL A 169 -19.89 7.99 3.50
N TRP A 170 -20.20 8.68 4.61
CA TRP A 170 -21.18 9.77 4.61
C TRP A 170 -20.81 10.96 3.73
N GLN A 171 -19.54 11.14 3.38
CA GLN A 171 -19.12 12.18 2.44
C GLN A 171 -19.63 11.94 1.01
N TYR A 172 -20.07 10.73 0.68
CA TYR A 172 -20.63 10.38 -0.63
C TYR A 172 -22.15 10.39 -0.66
N SER A 173 -22.85 10.82 0.40
CA SER A 173 -24.32 10.88 0.40
C SER A 173 -25.02 9.60 -0.12
N PRO A 174 -24.65 8.40 0.36
CA PRO A 174 -25.27 7.16 -0.09
C PRO A 174 -26.76 7.11 0.31
N ASP A 175 -27.56 6.42 -0.50
CA ASP A 175 -28.97 6.13 -0.22
C ASP A 175 -29.12 4.84 0.60
N VAL A 176 -28.18 3.91 0.41
CA VAL A 176 -28.14 2.62 1.09
C VAL A 176 -26.72 2.34 1.55
N VAL A 177 -26.57 1.84 2.78
CA VAL A 177 -25.32 1.29 3.29
C VAL A 177 -25.49 -0.20 3.53
N LEU A 178 -24.70 -1.00 2.82
CA LEU A 178 -24.63 -2.43 3.01
C LEU A 178 -23.42 -2.75 3.88
N LEU A 179 -23.68 -3.30 5.07
CA LEU A 179 -22.64 -3.84 5.94
C LEU A 179 -22.48 -5.33 5.65
N ALA A 180 -21.33 -5.72 5.10
CA ALA A 180 -20.96 -7.09 4.84
C ALA A 180 -20.16 -7.63 6.02
N VAL A 181 -20.84 -8.34 6.92
CA VAL A 181 -20.24 -8.89 8.14
C VAL A 181 -19.69 -10.29 7.89
N THR A 182 -18.40 -10.46 8.09
CA THR A 182 -17.70 -11.74 8.16
C THR A 182 -17.68 -12.24 9.61
N THR A 183 -18.64 -13.10 9.94
CA THR A 183 -18.86 -13.61 11.31
C THR A 183 -17.67 -14.35 11.90
N ASN A 184 -16.75 -14.82 11.07
CA ASN A 184 -15.56 -15.56 11.50
C ASN A 184 -14.50 -14.66 12.19
N ASN A 185 -14.38 -13.38 11.80
CA ASN A 185 -13.32 -12.50 12.30
C ASN A 185 -13.80 -11.11 12.74
N ASP A 186 -14.82 -10.51 12.14
CA ASP A 186 -15.14 -9.09 12.39
C ASP A 186 -15.50 -8.77 13.85
N VAL A 187 -16.13 -9.73 14.54
CA VAL A 187 -16.46 -9.62 15.97
C VAL A 187 -15.19 -9.72 16.82
N THR A 188 -14.28 -10.62 16.47
CA THR A 188 -13.03 -10.82 17.21
C THR A 188 -11.97 -9.76 16.89
N ASP A 189 -12.01 -9.16 15.69
CA ASP A 189 -11.07 -8.14 15.22
C ASP A 189 -11.26 -6.81 15.96
N ASN A 190 -12.44 -6.58 16.55
CA ASN A 190 -12.64 -5.51 17.54
C ASN A 190 -11.70 -5.62 18.75
N TYR A 191 -11.19 -6.81 19.02
CA TYR A 191 -10.32 -7.10 20.15
C TYR A 191 -8.98 -7.67 19.70
N SER A 192 -7.97 -6.80 19.61
CA SER A 192 -6.60 -7.27 19.34
C SER A 192 -5.92 -7.76 20.62
N LYS A 193 -5.69 -9.08 20.77
CA LYS A 193 -4.79 -9.65 21.81
C LYS A 193 -3.34 -9.18 21.66
N ARG A 194 -2.92 -8.73 20.47
CA ARG A 194 -1.59 -8.19 20.20
C ARG A 194 -1.64 -6.67 20.29
N ARG A 195 -0.61 -6.05 20.86
CA ARG A 195 -0.43 -4.59 20.96
C ARG A 195 -0.22 -3.92 19.59
N ARG A 196 -1.15 -4.10 18.64
CA ARG A 196 -1.40 -3.09 17.60
C ARG A 196 -2.07 -1.92 18.33
N PRO A 197 -1.76 -0.65 18.02
CA PRO A 197 -2.35 0.46 18.72
C PRO A 197 -3.88 0.32 18.63
N ILE A 198 -4.47 -0.07 19.76
CA ILE A 198 -5.91 -0.16 19.93
C ILE A 198 -6.37 1.29 19.93
N MET A 199 -7.21 1.58 18.95
CA MET A 199 -8.01 2.78 18.81
C MET A 199 -8.53 3.25 20.19
N CYS A 200 -8.25 4.49 20.56
CA CYS A 200 -8.90 5.12 21.72
C CYS A 200 -10.30 5.55 21.29
N VAL A 201 -11.28 4.67 21.47
CA VAL A 201 -12.71 4.97 21.24
C VAL A 201 -13.17 6.16 22.10
N ASP A 202 -12.46 6.45 23.20
CA ASP A 202 -12.70 7.57 24.12
C ASP A 202 -12.45 8.97 23.54
N GLN A 203 -11.93 9.08 22.31
CA GLN A 203 -11.66 10.37 21.64
C GLN A 203 -12.73 10.77 20.61
N LEU A 204 -13.79 9.98 20.44
CA LEU A 204 -14.91 10.38 19.58
C LEU A 204 -15.71 11.49 20.28
N PRO A 205 -15.84 12.70 19.70
CA PRO A 205 -16.73 13.70 20.27
C PRO A 205 -18.14 13.12 20.29
N ALA A 206 -18.79 13.19 21.46
CA ALA A 206 -20.20 12.86 21.60
C ALA A 206 -21.01 13.88 20.80
N VAL A 207 -21.29 13.58 19.54
CA VAL A 207 -22.25 14.32 18.73
C VAL A 207 -23.35 13.33 18.39
N TRP A 208 -24.32 13.27 19.29
CA TRP A 208 -25.64 12.72 19.06
C TRP A 208 -26.53 13.80 18.45
#